data_AF-A0A849FLH5-F1
#
_entry.id   AF-A0A849FLH5-F1
#
_cell.length_a   1.000
_cell.length_b   1.000
_cell.length_c   1.000
_cell.angle_alpha   90.00
_cell.angle_beta   90.00
_cell.angle_gamma   90.00
#
_symmetry.space_group_name_H-M   'P 1'
#
loop_
_entity.id
_entity.type
_entity.pdbx_description
1 polymer ?
#
loop_
_entity_poly.entity_id
_entity_poly.type
_entity_poly.pdbx_seq_one_letter_code
_entity_poly.pdbx_strand_id
1 'polypeptide(L)'
;MNKFSKITTLLLILLAIYWSFKSSMPHYTIDDKAPENVFSTDRALAHVAKLSAKPHGVGFPAHAEVRSYIVSELESLGLETSIQEGYTAGDWGNLSKAVNILA
;
A
#
# COMPACT_ATOMS: atom_id res chain seq x y z
N MET A 1 -6.03 46.45 7.55
CA MET A 1 -6.42 45.27 8.37
C MET A 1 -5.66 45.27 9.68
N ASN A 2 -6.38 45.31 10.79
CA ASN A 2 -5.80 45.32 12.13
C ASN A 2 -5.07 43.98 12.37
N LYS A 3 -3.96 43.98 13.12
CA LYS A 3 -3.17 42.76 13.39
C LYS A 3 -4.04 41.60 13.90
N PHE A 4 -5.05 41.94 14.71
CA PHE A 4 -6.07 41.02 15.21
C PHE A 4 -6.81 40.26 14.09
N SER A 5 -7.28 40.97 13.06
CA SER A 5 -7.99 40.36 11.92
C SER A 5 -7.10 39.43 11.10
N LYS A 6 -5.80 39.72 10.97
CA LYS A 6 -4.86 38.84 10.27
C LYS A 6 -4.64 37.52 11.02
N ILE A 7 -4.49 37.59 12.35
CA ILE A 7 -4.28 36.42 13.21
C ILE A 7 -5.53 35.53 13.21
N THR A 8 -6.72 36.11 13.35
CA THR A 8 -7.97 35.34 13.33
C THR A 8 -8.19 34.64 11.99
N THR A 9 -7.92 35.31 10.86
CA THR A 9 -8.02 34.69 9.54
C THR A 9 -7.06 33.51 9.39
N LEU A 10 -5.80 33.66 9.84
CA LEU A 10 -4.83 32.58 9.79
C LEU A 10 -5.29 31.35 10.60
N LEU A 11 -5.80 31.56 11.82
CA LEU A 11 -6.29 30.47 12.66
C LEU A 11 -7.50 29.76 12.04
N LEU A 12 -8.43 30.51 11.44
CA LEU A 12 -9.57 29.92 10.75
C LEU A 12 -9.15 29.07 9.54
N ILE A 13 -8.14 29.53 8.77
CA ILE A 13 -7.60 28.74 7.65
C ILE A 13 -6.96 27.46 8.17
N LEU A 14 -6.13 27.52 9.22
CA LEU A 14 -5.51 26.32 9.80
C LEU A 14 -6.55 25.35 10.35
N LEU A 15 -7.60 25.85 11.00
CA LEU A 15 -8.71 25.04 11.48
C LEU A 15 -9.46 24.36 10.33
N ALA A 16 -9.75 25.10 9.25
CA ALA A 16 -10.43 24.55 8.08
C ALA A 16 -9.58 23.47 7.39
N ILE A 17 -8.27 23.69 7.27
CA ILE A 17 -7.32 22.69 6.74
C ILE A 17 -7.33 21.44 7.62
N TYR A 18 -7.17 21.60 8.94
CA TYR A 18 -7.20 20.49 9.88
C TYR A 18 -8.51 19.71 9.81
N TRP A 19 -9.65 20.41 9.81
CA TRP A 19 -10.96 19.78 9.73
C TRP A 19 -11.14 19.03 8.40
N SER A 20 -10.70 19.62 7.29
CA SER A 20 -10.75 18.98 5.97
C SER A 20 -10.00 17.65 5.96
N PHE A 21 -8.76 17.63 6.45
CA PHE A 21 -7.98 16.40 6.55
C PHE A 21 -8.60 15.39 7.52
N LYS A 22 -9.01 15.84 8.71
CA LYS A 22 -9.62 14.98 9.73
C LYS A 22 -10.94 14.35 9.26
N SER A 23 -11.71 15.05 8.43
CA SER A 23 -12.97 14.55 7.87
C SER A 23 -12.79 13.66 6.64
N SER A 24 -11.71 13.88 5.86
CA SER A 24 -11.50 13.17 4.58
C SER A 24 -10.60 11.94 4.72
N MET A 25 -9.76 11.88 5.75
CA MET A 25 -8.90 10.72 5.99
C MET A 25 -9.70 9.57 6.61
N PRO A 26 -9.46 8.32 6.17
CA PRO A 26 -10.03 7.16 6.83
C PRO A 26 -9.57 7.09 8.29
N HIS A 27 -10.47 6.64 9.17
CA HIS A 27 -10.14 6.41 10.57
C HIS A 27 -9.52 5.03 10.73
N TYR A 28 -8.45 4.92 11.53
CA TYR A 28 -7.80 3.67 11.86
C TYR A 28 -7.94 3.38 13.35
N THR A 29 -8.21 2.12 13.66
CA THR A 29 -8.25 1.57 15.02
C THR A 29 -7.47 0.26 15.01
N ILE A 30 -6.68 0.04 16.06
CA ILE A 30 -5.91 -1.20 16.24
C ILE A 30 -6.88 -2.40 16.25
N ASP A 31 -6.55 -3.43 15.46
CA ASP A 31 -7.33 -4.65 15.26
C ASP A 31 -6.46 -5.92 15.18
N ASP A 32 -5.23 -5.88 15.68
CA ASP A 32 -4.27 -6.98 15.74
C ASP A 32 -4.82 -8.30 16.34
N LYS A 33 -5.78 -8.18 17.26
CA LYS A 33 -6.48 -9.31 17.92
C LYS A 33 -7.84 -9.67 17.32
N ALA A 34 -8.20 -9.09 16.17
CA ALA A 34 -9.42 -9.48 15.47
C ALA A 34 -9.38 -10.98 15.12
N PRO A 35 -10.52 -11.70 15.13
CA PRO A 35 -10.58 -13.10 14.74
C PRO A 35 -9.90 -13.37 13.39
N GLU A 36 -9.35 -14.56 13.20
CA GLU A 36 -8.59 -14.92 11.98
C GLU A 36 -9.46 -14.92 10.72
N ASN A 37 -10.75 -15.21 10.88
CA ASN A 37 -11.73 -15.26 9.79
C ASN A 37 -12.34 -13.89 9.42
N VAL A 38 -11.86 -12.81 10.04
CA VAL A 38 -12.24 -11.44 9.65
C VAL A 38 -11.01 -10.66 9.20
N PHE A 39 -11.24 -9.63 8.41
CA PHE A 39 -10.16 -8.73 7.98
C PHE A 39 -9.56 -7.99 9.19
N SER A 40 -8.24 -7.76 9.15
CA SER A 40 -7.51 -6.90 10.09
C SER A 40 -6.56 -5.99 9.31
N THR A 41 -6.66 -4.68 9.56
CA THR A 41 -5.75 -3.68 9.03
C THR A 41 -4.32 -3.90 9.54
N ASP A 42 -4.14 -4.27 10.81
CA ASP A 42 -2.81 -4.50 11.39
C ASP A 42 -2.09 -5.69 10.76
N ARG A 43 -2.79 -6.81 10.58
CA ARG A 43 -2.22 -7.98 9.88
C ARG A 43 -1.89 -7.65 8.43
N ALA A 44 -2.79 -6.97 7.71
CA ALA A 44 -2.54 -6.54 6.34
C ALA A 44 -1.31 -5.61 6.24
N LEU A 45 -1.18 -4.66 7.17
CA LEU A 45 -0.07 -3.70 7.21
C LEU A 45 1.29 -4.40 7.42
N ALA A 46 1.33 -5.49 8.18
CA ALA A 46 2.56 -6.28 8.36
C ALA A 46 3.07 -6.84 7.02
N HIS A 47 2.18 -7.33 6.13
CA HIS A 47 2.59 -7.76 4.79
C HIS A 47 3.02 -6.58 3.93
N VAL A 48 2.26 -5.48 3.92
CA VAL A 48 2.62 -4.27 3.16
C VAL A 48 4.01 -3.76 3.54
N ALA A 49 4.34 -3.73 4.84
CA ALA A 49 5.65 -3.30 5.32
C ALA A 49 6.79 -4.18 4.79
N LYS A 50 6.59 -5.50 4.71
CA LYS A 50 7.58 -6.41 4.11
C LYS A 50 7.72 -6.19 2.59
N LEU A 51 6.60 -5.98 1.89
CA LEU A 51 6.58 -5.72 0.43
C LEU A 51 7.26 -4.38 0.07
N SER A 52 7.05 -3.34 0.89
CA SER A 52 7.52 -1.98 0.61
C SER A 52 8.96 -1.71 1.05
N ALA A 53 9.67 -2.70 1.58
CA ALA A 53 11.01 -2.51 2.14
C ALA A 53 12.03 -1.98 1.11
N LYS A 54 11.84 -2.29 -0.18
CA LYS A 54 12.68 -1.83 -1.30
C LYS A 54 11.80 -1.52 -2.52
N PRO A 55 12.21 -0.61 -3.42
CA PRO A 55 11.58 -0.44 -4.73
C PRO A 55 11.62 -1.75 -5.52
N HIS A 56 10.46 -2.25 -5.93
CA HIS A 56 10.30 -3.58 -6.53
C HIS A 56 9.53 -3.52 -7.86
N GLY A 57 9.76 -2.47 -8.67
CA GLY A 57 9.25 -2.40 -10.04
C GLY A 57 9.82 -3.52 -10.92
N VAL A 58 9.17 -3.81 -12.04
CA VAL A 58 9.65 -4.83 -12.99
C VAL A 58 11.09 -4.53 -13.41
N GLY A 59 11.97 -5.53 -13.33
CA GLY A 59 13.42 -5.40 -13.62
C GLY A 59 14.29 -5.02 -12.41
N PHE A 60 13.71 -4.62 -11.28
CA PHE A 60 14.46 -4.35 -10.05
C PHE A 60 14.82 -5.67 -9.35
N PRO A 61 15.99 -5.77 -8.67
CA PRO A 61 16.37 -6.98 -7.93
C PRO A 61 15.31 -7.42 -6.90
N ALA A 62 14.70 -6.45 -6.19
CA ALA A 62 13.69 -6.71 -5.18
C ALA A 62 12.36 -7.24 -5.74
N HIS A 63 12.11 -7.15 -7.05
CA HIS A 63 10.88 -7.68 -7.66
C HIS A 63 10.78 -9.19 -7.49
N ALA A 64 11.90 -9.91 -7.60
CA ALA A 64 11.94 -11.34 -7.35
C ALA A 64 11.81 -11.67 -5.85
N GLU A 65 12.44 -10.88 -4.97
CA GLU A 65 12.31 -11.04 -3.51
C GLU A 65 10.85 -10.92 -3.07
N VAL A 66 10.16 -9.88 -3.54
CA VAL A 66 8.73 -9.62 -3.25
C VAL A 66 7.83 -10.73 -3.80
N ARG A 67 8.05 -11.19 -5.03
CA ARG A 67 7.29 -12.31 -5.60
C ARG A 67 7.43 -13.58 -4.76
N SER A 68 8.65 -13.93 -4.37
CA SER A 68 8.90 -15.11 -3.53
C SER A 68 8.22 -15.00 -2.16
N TYR A 69 8.20 -13.80 -1.57
CA TYR A 69 7.46 -13.55 -0.34
C TYR A 69 5.96 -13.81 -0.52
N ILE A 70 5.34 -13.23 -1.55
CA ILE A 70 3.90 -13.41 -1.80
C ILE A 70 3.56 -14.89 -2.03
N VAL A 71 4.35 -15.61 -2.84
CA VAL A 71 4.17 -17.06 -3.05
C VAL A 71 4.22 -17.81 -1.72
N SER A 72 5.22 -17.55 -0.88
CA SER A 72 5.37 -18.25 0.40
C SER A 72 4.22 -17.97 1.38
N GLU A 73 3.68 -16.75 1.39
CA GLU A 73 2.56 -16.39 2.25
C GLU A 73 1.22 -16.97 1.72
N LEU A 74 1.06 -17.16 0.40
CA LEU A 74 -0.11 -17.83 -0.16
C LEU A 74 -0.07 -19.34 0.11
N GLU A 75 1.10 -19.97 -0.03
CA GLU A 75 1.30 -21.38 0.28
C GLU A 75 1.12 -21.68 1.77
N SER A 76 1.54 -20.76 2.66
CA SER A 76 1.34 -20.91 4.11
C SER A 76 -0.14 -20.88 4.51
N LEU A 77 -0.99 -20.24 3.70
CA LEU A 77 -2.44 -20.27 3.82
C LEU A 77 -3.08 -21.54 3.23
N GLY A 78 -2.28 -22.43 2.63
CA GLY A 78 -2.73 -23.67 2.01
C GLY A 78 -3.24 -23.51 0.57
N LEU A 79 -2.92 -22.39 -0.10
CA LEU A 79 -3.26 -22.19 -1.51
C LEU A 79 -2.22 -22.84 -2.43
N GLU A 80 -2.69 -23.38 -3.55
CA GLU A 80 -1.81 -23.83 -4.64
C GLU A 80 -1.43 -22.63 -5.50
N THR A 81 -0.13 -22.33 -5.60
CA THR A 81 0.33 -21.19 -6.40
C THR A 81 0.87 -21.64 -7.76
N SER A 82 0.69 -20.79 -8.78
CA SER A 82 1.35 -20.98 -10.07
C SER A 82 1.88 -19.66 -10.64
N ILE A 83 2.98 -19.76 -11.37
CA ILE A 83 3.64 -18.62 -12.00
C ILE A 83 3.32 -18.60 -13.49
N GLN A 84 2.82 -17.46 -13.96
CA GLN A 84 2.60 -17.20 -15.38
C GLN A 84 3.57 -16.10 -15.84
N GLU A 85 4.41 -16.44 -16.82
CA GLU A 85 5.38 -15.51 -17.39
C GLU A 85 4.96 -15.08 -18.80
N GLY A 86 5.19 -13.82 -19.13
CA GLY A 86 4.93 -13.28 -20.46
C GLY A 86 5.74 -12.03 -20.71
N TYR A 87 5.79 -11.61 -21.98
CA TYR A 87 6.38 -10.34 -22.37
C TYR A 87 5.28 -9.36 -22.73
N THR A 88 5.42 -8.13 -22.26
CA THR A 88 4.54 -7.03 -22.62
C THR A 88 5.36 -5.86 -23.13
N ALA A 89 4.87 -5.23 -24.20
CA ALA A 89 5.40 -3.98 -24.69
C ALA A 89 4.53 -2.86 -24.10
N GLY A 90 5.15 -1.95 -23.35
CA GLY A 90 4.47 -0.77 -22.86
C GLY A 90 4.56 0.39 -23.85
N ASP A 91 3.98 1.52 -23.46
CA ASP A 91 4.13 2.75 -24.22
C ASP A 91 5.61 3.12 -24.34
N TRP A 92 6.02 3.60 -25.52
CA TRP A 92 7.41 3.92 -25.86
C TRP A 92 8.33 2.70 -26.12
N GLY A 93 7.76 1.50 -26.33
CA GLY A 93 8.52 0.33 -26.81
C GLY A 93 9.39 -0.35 -25.74
N ASN A 94 9.13 -0.08 -24.47
CA ASN A 94 9.74 -0.80 -23.37
C ASN A 94 9.22 -2.25 -23.31
N LEU A 95 10.12 -3.23 -23.45
CA LEU A 95 9.80 -4.64 -23.32
C LEU A 95 10.01 -5.08 -21.86
N SER A 96 8.93 -5.50 -21.21
CA SER A 96 8.96 -5.99 -19.82
C SER A 96 8.60 -7.47 -19.78
N LYS A 97 9.33 -8.26 -18.97
CA LYS A 97 8.93 -9.63 -18.62
C LYS A 97 7.97 -9.55 -17.42
N ALA A 98 6.67 -9.68 -17.68
CA ALA A 98 5.66 -9.79 -16.65
C ALA A 98 5.69 -11.19 -16.02
N VAL A 99 5.57 -11.24 -14.69
CA VAL A 99 5.53 -12.49 -13.91
C VAL A 99 4.35 -12.40 -12.96
N ASN A 100 3.25 -13.03 -13.33
CA ASN A 100 2.02 -13.08 -12.55
C ASN A 100 2.06 -14.24 -11.56
N ILE A 101 1.42 -14.06 -10.40
CA ILE A 101 1.14 -15.10 -9.42
C ILE A 101 -0.35 -15.41 -9.50
N LEU A 102 -0.71 -16.68 -9.65
CA LEU A 102 -2.08 -17.18 -9.54
C LEU A 102 -2.16 -18.05 -8.28
N ALA A 103 -3.24 -17.92 -7.51
CA ALA A 103 -3.51 -18.69 -6.30
C ALA A 103 -5.02 -18.75 -6.03
#